data_AF-A0A2N8MLX0-F1
#
_entry.id   AF-A0A2N8MLX0-F1
#
_cell.length_a   1.000
_cell.length_b   1.000
_cell.length_c   1.000
_cell.angle_alpha   90.00
_cell.angle_beta   90.00
_cell.angle_gamma   90.00
#
_symmetry.space_group_name_H-M   'P 1'
#
loop_
_entity.id
_entity.type
_entity.pdbx_description
1 polymer ?
#
loop_
_entity_poly.entity_id
_entity_poly.type
_entity_poly.pdbx_seq_one_letter_code
_entity_poly.pdbx_strand_id
1 'polypeptide(L)'
;MSDVDEMEDAVGEVPVALAAPASAVVVVGPGVETEESVAVWHVSPQGMPVGAWIYSLESLLGSRDEARRLLTLVERRSITGVAPGELDEVLGRVTRAAGVDAEKWWTAQLFSPLQCFADIVDRRAAYDETVSAAKRELKNVADVGWSRDFAAERLISFDDLRSLSRVRPVVGSTAVGSGALTVVGVLRWLVRQWVETEGVKRRRYVREAYGDAEPLPPSWLASVQAGMTTRLPL
;
A
#
# COMPACT_ATOMS: atom_id res chain seq x y z
N MET A 1 32.55 -9.49 17.67
CA MET A 1 31.58 -8.39 17.51
C MET A 1 31.73 -7.82 16.11
N SER A 2 31.33 -8.58 15.08
CA SER A 2 31.49 -8.16 13.67
C SER A 2 30.60 -9.04 12.78
N ASP A 3 29.28 -9.00 12.98
CA ASP A 3 28.31 -9.71 12.14
C ASP A 3 26.93 -9.00 12.10
N VAL A 4 26.87 -7.71 12.44
CA VAL A 4 25.60 -6.95 12.47
C VAL A 4 25.48 -5.93 11.33
N ASP A 5 26.58 -5.62 10.63
CA ASP A 5 26.61 -4.59 9.57
C ASP A 5 26.29 -5.11 8.15
N GLU A 6 26.24 -6.42 7.90
CA GLU A 6 26.05 -6.94 6.52
C GLU A 6 24.58 -7.17 6.12
N MET A 7 23.61 -6.83 6.97
CA MET A 7 22.18 -7.00 6.66
C MET A 7 21.44 -5.72 6.24
N GLU A 8 22.10 -4.55 6.22
CA GLU A 8 21.45 -3.29 5.81
C GLU A 8 21.48 -3.00 4.30
N ASP A 9 22.31 -3.68 3.51
CA ASP A 9 22.58 -3.30 2.10
C ASP A 9 21.80 -4.07 1.02
N ALA A 10 20.78 -4.86 1.38
CA ALA A 10 19.94 -5.55 0.39
C ALA A 10 18.65 -4.78 0.03
N VAL A 11 18.64 -3.45 0.17
CA VAL A 11 17.55 -2.62 -0.37
C VAL A 11 17.85 -2.36 -1.84
N GLY A 12 17.42 -3.29 -2.71
CA GLY A 12 17.57 -3.16 -4.15
C GLY A 12 17.10 -1.80 -4.65
N GLU A 13 17.87 -1.20 -5.57
CA GLU A 13 17.55 0.09 -6.19
C GLU A 13 16.09 0.11 -6.65
N VAL A 14 15.37 1.11 -6.16
CA VAL A 14 13.98 1.34 -6.52
C VAL A 14 14.00 1.83 -7.96
N PRO A 15 13.29 1.18 -8.91
CA PRO A 15 13.21 1.70 -10.26
C PRO A 15 12.77 3.16 -10.22
N VAL A 16 13.49 4.04 -10.92
CA VAL A 16 13.21 5.48 -11.04
C VAL A 16 11.74 5.76 -11.43
N ALA A 17 11.09 4.76 -12.05
CA ALA A 17 9.66 4.75 -12.39
C ALA A 17 8.69 4.81 -11.18
N LEU A 18 9.16 4.65 -9.94
CA LEU A 18 8.37 4.82 -8.70
C LEU A 18 8.79 6.06 -7.89
N ALA A 19 9.25 7.12 -8.55
CA ALA A 19 9.60 8.37 -7.88
C ALA A 19 8.45 8.88 -6.97
N ALA A 20 8.82 9.27 -5.76
CA ALA A 20 7.93 9.68 -4.69
C ALA A 20 7.12 10.95 -5.02
N PRO A 21 5.95 11.14 -4.36
CA PRO A 21 5.36 10.21 -3.39
C PRO A 21 4.49 9.17 -4.08
N ALA A 22 4.71 7.88 -3.77
CA ALA A 22 3.96 6.80 -4.38
C ALA A 22 2.53 6.72 -3.82
N SER A 23 2.36 6.88 -2.51
CA SER A 23 1.08 6.56 -1.86
C SER A 23 0.66 7.54 -0.75
N ALA A 24 -0.65 7.68 -0.57
CA ALA A 24 -1.30 8.36 0.54
C ALA A 24 -2.17 7.36 1.31
N VAL A 25 -1.94 7.23 2.60
CA VAL A 25 -2.84 6.56 3.54
C VAL A 25 -3.81 7.61 4.06
N VAL A 26 -5.10 7.34 3.91
CA VAL A 26 -6.18 8.18 4.41
C VAL A 26 -6.97 7.37 5.44
N VAL A 27 -7.16 7.94 6.63
CA VAL A 27 -7.94 7.33 7.70
C VAL A 27 -8.90 8.37 8.26
N VAL A 28 -10.15 7.97 8.47
CA VAL A 28 -11.18 8.78 9.10
C VAL A 28 -11.45 8.20 10.49
N GLY A 29 -11.66 9.05 11.48
CA GLY A 29 -11.97 8.61 12.82
C GLY A 29 -11.83 9.73 13.86
N PRO A 30 -11.98 9.40 15.15
CA PRO A 30 -11.89 10.41 16.20
C PRO A 30 -10.47 11.01 16.29
N GLY A 31 -10.42 12.33 16.30
CA GLY A 31 -9.24 13.16 16.49
C GLY A 31 -9.07 13.60 17.95
N VAL A 32 -8.59 14.82 18.14
CA VAL A 32 -8.52 15.47 19.46
C VAL A 32 -9.94 15.75 19.93
N GLU A 33 -10.20 15.61 21.23
CA GLU A 33 -11.54 15.88 21.82
C GLU A 33 -12.68 15.05 21.21
N THR A 34 -12.37 13.90 20.60
CA THR A 34 -13.32 12.98 19.94
C THR A 34 -14.01 13.53 18.69
N GLU A 35 -13.58 14.69 18.18
CA GLU A 35 -14.09 15.25 16.93
C GLU A 35 -13.71 14.37 15.74
N GLU A 36 -14.62 14.21 14.78
CA GLU A 36 -14.34 13.46 13.56
C GLU A 36 -13.23 14.16 12.76
N SER A 37 -12.19 13.42 12.41
CA SER A 37 -10.98 13.93 11.79
C SER A 37 -10.53 13.03 10.64
N VAL A 38 -9.75 13.62 9.72
CA VAL A 38 -9.11 12.92 8.61
C VAL A 38 -7.60 13.01 8.76
N ALA A 39 -6.95 11.85 8.83
CA ALA A 39 -5.50 11.71 8.76
C ALA A 39 -5.09 11.41 7.32
N VAL A 40 -4.05 12.10 6.84
CA VAL A 40 -3.36 11.79 5.58
C VAL A 40 -1.88 11.55 5.88
N TRP A 41 -1.38 10.39 5.52
CA TRP A 41 0.03 10.02 5.63
C TRP A 41 0.60 9.72 4.26
N HIS A 42 1.67 10.41 3.87
CA HIS A 42 2.41 10.04 2.67
C HIS A 42 3.37 8.90 2.98
N VAL A 43 3.43 7.95 2.07
CA VAL A 43 4.24 6.74 2.19
C VAL A 43 5.13 6.62 0.94
N SER A 44 6.42 6.36 1.17
CA SER A 44 7.37 6.06 0.11
C SER A 44 7.05 4.69 -0.54
N PRO A 45 7.59 4.38 -1.72
CA PRO A 45 7.41 3.06 -2.33
C PRO A 45 7.89 1.89 -1.44
N GLN A 46 8.77 2.14 -0.48
CA GLN A 46 9.29 1.15 0.47
C GLN A 46 8.37 0.98 1.70
N GLY A 47 7.25 1.68 1.76
CA GLY A 47 6.36 1.65 2.92
C GLY A 47 6.80 2.56 4.06
N MET A 48 7.69 3.54 3.83
CA MET A 48 8.17 4.45 4.88
C MET A 48 7.30 5.71 4.95
N PRO A 49 6.89 6.16 6.15
CA PRO A 49 6.16 7.42 6.28
C PRO A 49 7.08 8.61 5.95
N VAL A 50 6.61 9.53 5.10
CA VAL A 50 7.39 10.70 4.64
C VAL A 50 6.69 12.04 4.91
N GLY A 51 5.43 12.03 5.32
CA GLY A 51 4.67 13.23 5.69
C GLY A 51 3.34 12.88 6.34
N ALA A 52 2.85 13.74 7.23
CA ALA A 52 1.64 13.52 8.02
C ALA A 52 0.84 14.81 8.19
N TRP A 53 -0.47 14.71 8.00
CA TRP A 53 -1.42 15.80 8.20
C TRP A 53 -2.68 15.25 8.87
N ILE A 54 -3.22 16.00 9.82
CA ILE A 54 -4.50 15.68 10.46
C ILE A 54 -5.36 16.94 10.41
N TYR A 55 -6.59 16.78 9.98
CA TYR A 55 -7.58 17.85 9.89
C TYR A 55 -8.85 17.45 10.62
N SER A 56 -9.49 18.41 11.29
CA SER A 56 -10.89 18.27 11.68
C SER A 56 -11.76 18.18 10.42
N LEU A 57 -12.68 17.22 10.38
CA LEU A 57 -13.58 17.08 9.24
C LEU A 57 -14.56 18.26 9.15
N GLU A 58 -14.96 18.83 10.28
CA GLU A 58 -15.78 20.05 10.29
C GLU A 58 -15.06 21.21 9.59
N SER A 59 -13.80 21.45 9.94
CA SER A 59 -13.00 22.52 9.33
C SER A 59 -12.79 22.30 7.82
N LEU A 60 -12.48 21.07 7.42
CA LEU A 60 -12.34 20.69 6.01
C LEU A 60 -13.62 20.96 5.20
N LEU A 61 -14.78 20.66 5.76
CA LEU A 61 -16.05 20.81 5.06
C LEU A 61 -16.58 22.25 5.10
N GLY A 62 -16.17 23.04 6.09
CA GLY A 62 -16.49 24.47 6.21
C GLY A 62 -15.59 25.39 5.38
N SER A 63 -14.41 24.93 4.96
CA SER A 63 -13.41 25.75 4.26
C SER A 63 -13.00 25.17 2.91
N ARG A 64 -13.37 25.87 1.83
CA ARG A 64 -12.98 25.49 0.46
C ARG A 64 -11.46 25.36 0.29
N ASP A 65 -10.69 26.24 0.92
CA ASP A 65 -9.24 26.24 0.81
C ASP A 65 -8.60 25.09 1.56
N GLU A 66 -9.13 24.71 2.73
CA GLU A 66 -8.65 23.53 3.45
C GLU A 66 -9.00 22.23 2.74
N ALA A 67 -10.22 22.13 2.21
CA ALA A 67 -10.62 21.01 1.37
C ALA A 67 -9.66 20.84 0.18
N ARG A 68 -9.37 21.93 -0.56
CA ARG A 68 -8.41 21.93 -1.68
C ARG A 68 -7.00 21.52 -1.25
N ARG A 69 -6.53 21.96 -0.08
CA ARG A 69 -5.24 21.55 0.48
C ARG A 69 -5.21 20.04 0.73
N LEU A 70 -6.23 19.47 1.36
CA LEU A 70 -6.30 18.01 1.56
C LEU A 70 -6.31 17.26 0.23
N LEU A 71 -7.10 17.71 -0.74
CA LEU A 71 -7.14 17.06 -2.05
C LEU A 71 -5.77 17.11 -2.74
N THR A 72 -5.00 18.19 -2.57
CA THR A 72 -3.63 18.31 -3.11
C THR A 72 -2.68 17.31 -2.45
N LEU A 73 -2.92 16.93 -1.19
CA LEU A 73 -2.14 15.89 -0.51
C LEU A 73 -2.39 14.51 -1.12
N VAL A 74 -3.57 14.23 -1.67
CA VAL A 74 -3.88 12.92 -2.28
C VAL A 74 -3.78 12.93 -3.80
N GLU A 75 -3.69 14.11 -4.42
CA GLU A 75 -3.37 14.27 -5.82
C GLU A 75 -2.06 13.55 -6.17
N ARG A 76 -2.01 12.98 -7.37
CA ARG A 76 -0.81 12.34 -7.92
C ARG A 76 -0.33 11.08 -7.20
N ARG A 77 -1.15 10.47 -6.34
CA ARG A 77 -0.74 9.39 -5.45
C ARG A 77 -1.76 8.25 -5.49
N SER A 78 -1.30 7.01 -5.34
CA SER A 78 -2.20 5.92 -4.97
C SER A 78 -2.77 6.17 -3.57
N ILE A 79 -4.04 5.89 -3.34
CA ILE A 79 -4.75 6.18 -2.09
C ILE A 79 -5.23 4.87 -1.47
N THR A 80 -5.04 4.72 -0.17
CA THR A 80 -5.53 3.55 0.58
C THR A 80 -5.91 3.90 2.01
N GLY A 81 -6.54 2.96 2.70
CA GLY A 81 -7.08 3.12 4.05
C GLY A 81 -7.59 1.78 4.58
N VAL A 82 -8.22 1.80 5.75
CA VAL A 82 -8.78 0.60 6.40
C VAL A 82 -9.98 0.07 5.63
N ALA A 83 -10.89 0.96 5.24
CA ALA A 83 -12.13 0.63 4.55
C ALA A 83 -12.27 1.45 3.25
N PRO A 84 -12.26 0.81 2.07
CA PRO A 84 -12.41 1.52 0.80
C PRO A 84 -13.72 2.32 0.65
N GLY A 85 -14.80 1.86 1.29
CA GLY A 85 -16.09 2.56 1.28
C GLY A 85 -16.04 3.91 2.00
N GLU A 86 -15.37 3.97 3.15
CA GLU A 86 -15.18 5.23 3.91
C GLU A 86 -14.32 6.23 3.12
N LEU A 87 -13.35 5.74 2.35
CA LEU A 87 -12.53 6.58 1.48
C LEU A 87 -13.35 7.25 0.37
N ASP A 88 -14.22 6.49 -0.30
CA ASP A 88 -15.06 7.04 -1.38
C ASP A 88 -16.02 8.11 -0.82
N GLU A 89 -16.60 7.87 0.35
CA GLU A 89 -17.47 8.82 1.02
C GLU A 89 -16.72 10.11 1.40
N VAL A 90 -15.59 10.00 2.12
CA VAL A 90 -14.87 11.18 2.62
C VAL A 90 -14.28 11.99 1.48
N LEU A 91 -13.69 11.36 0.46
CA LEU A 91 -13.14 12.06 -0.70
C LEU A 91 -14.25 12.72 -1.53
N GLY A 92 -15.45 12.12 -1.61
CA GLY A 92 -16.62 12.74 -2.23
C GLY A 92 -17.15 13.95 -1.47
N ARG A 93 -17.15 13.91 -0.12
CA ARG A 93 -17.50 15.08 0.72
C ARG A 93 -16.48 16.21 0.57
N VAL A 94 -15.19 15.90 0.66
CA VAL A 94 -14.12 16.90 0.53
C VAL A 94 -14.04 17.48 -0.88
N THR A 95 -14.24 16.67 -1.94
CA THR A 95 -14.29 17.15 -3.34
C THR A 95 -15.39 18.19 -3.54
N ARG A 96 -16.59 17.94 -2.99
CA ARG A 96 -17.69 18.90 -3.03
C ARG A 96 -17.37 20.18 -2.25
N ALA A 97 -16.82 20.05 -1.04
CA ALA A 97 -16.41 21.22 -0.23
C ALA A 97 -15.33 22.07 -0.92
N ALA A 98 -14.42 21.44 -1.67
CA ALA A 98 -13.41 22.11 -2.48
C ALA A 98 -13.98 22.85 -3.71
N GLY A 99 -15.26 22.60 -4.05
CA GLY A 99 -15.90 23.14 -5.24
C GLY A 99 -15.21 22.69 -6.53
N VAL A 100 -14.88 21.40 -6.60
CA VAL A 100 -14.27 20.73 -7.76
C VAL A 100 -15.38 20.07 -8.57
N ASP A 101 -15.49 20.44 -9.85
CA ASP A 101 -16.54 19.96 -10.76
C ASP A 101 -16.10 18.67 -11.50
N ALA A 102 -15.72 17.66 -10.71
CA ALA A 102 -15.43 16.33 -11.21
C ALA A 102 -15.72 15.31 -10.11
N GLU A 103 -16.75 14.49 -10.30
CA GLU A 103 -17.04 13.41 -9.39
C GLU A 103 -16.06 12.26 -9.58
N LYS A 104 -15.68 11.61 -8.47
CA LYS A 104 -14.92 10.34 -8.48
C LYS A 104 -13.60 10.37 -9.25
N TRP A 105 -12.99 11.54 -9.38
CA TRP A 105 -11.68 11.71 -10.05
C TRP A 105 -10.56 10.88 -9.39
N TRP A 106 -10.75 10.46 -8.13
CA TRP A 106 -9.81 9.65 -7.37
C TRP A 106 -9.96 8.14 -7.53
N THR A 107 -11.03 7.62 -8.14
CA THR A 107 -11.36 6.18 -8.05
C THR A 107 -10.25 5.27 -8.58
N ALA A 108 -9.61 5.63 -9.70
CA ALA A 108 -8.48 4.86 -10.25
C ALA A 108 -7.23 4.92 -9.36
N GLN A 109 -7.14 5.90 -8.46
CA GLN A 109 -6.07 6.01 -7.48
C GLN A 109 -6.32 5.12 -6.26
N LEU A 110 -7.52 4.55 -6.06
CA LEU A 110 -7.78 3.71 -4.88
C LEU A 110 -7.16 2.32 -5.02
N PHE A 111 -6.59 1.79 -3.94
CA PHE A 111 -6.23 0.37 -3.83
C PHE A 111 -6.54 -0.21 -2.45
N SER A 112 -6.76 -1.53 -2.42
CA SER A 112 -7.07 -2.29 -1.20
C SER A 112 -5.85 -3.07 -0.72
N PRO A 113 -5.44 -2.94 0.56
CA PRO A 113 -4.37 -3.77 1.12
C PRO A 113 -4.71 -5.27 1.08
N LEU A 114 -5.99 -5.63 1.14
CA LEU A 114 -6.45 -7.02 1.00
C LEU A 114 -6.23 -7.55 -0.43
N GLN A 115 -6.50 -6.72 -1.43
CA GLN A 115 -6.23 -7.11 -2.82
C GLN A 115 -4.73 -7.26 -3.07
N CYS A 116 -3.89 -6.38 -2.49
CA CYS A 116 -2.45 -6.53 -2.55
C CYS A 116 -1.95 -7.84 -1.93
N PHE A 117 -2.58 -8.27 -0.83
CA PHE A 117 -2.28 -9.57 -0.23
C PHE A 117 -2.70 -10.72 -1.14
N ALA A 118 -3.89 -10.66 -1.75
CA ALA A 118 -4.33 -11.66 -2.72
C ALA A 118 -3.36 -11.77 -3.90
N ASP A 119 -2.90 -10.63 -4.45
CA ASP A 119 -1.91 -10.61 -5.51
C ASP A 119 -0.60 -11.33 -5.12
N ILE A 120 -0.15 -11.17 -3.86
CA ILE A 120 1.02 -11.87 -3.33
C ILE A 120 0.78 -13.38 -3.28
N VAL A 121 -0.38 -13.81 -2.78
CA VAL A 121 -0.74 -15.23 -2.66
C VAL A 121 -0.82 -15.89 -4.04
N ASP A 122 -1.52 -15.27 -4.97
CA ASP A 122 -1.66 -15.76 -6.34
C ASP A 122 -0.30 -15.86 -7.04
N ARG A 123 0.56 -14.85 -6.85
CA ARG A 123 1.90 -14.85 -7.43
C ARG A 123 2.79 -15.96 -6.84
N ARG A 124 2.71 -16.21 -5.53
CA ARG A 124 3.45 -17.31 -4.88
C ARG A 124 2.99 -18.67 -5.42
N ALA A 125 1.68 -18.89 -5.52
CA ALA A 125 1.12 -20.12 -6.07
C ALA A 125 1.61 -20.36 -7.52
N ALA A 126 1.57 -19.33 -8.37
CA ALA A 126 2.06 -19.43 -9.74
C ALA A 126 3.57 -19.79 -9.82
N TYR A 127 4.39 -19.23 -8.92
CA TYR A 127 5.81 -19.58 -8.85
C TYR A 127 6.04 -21.01 -8.36
N ASP A 128 5.27 -21.48 -7.39
CA ASP A 128 5.33 -22.87 -6.91
C ASP A 128 4.96 -23.86 -8.01
N GLU A 129 3.95 -23.55 -8.82
CA GLU A 129 3.56 -24.34 -10.00
C GLU A 129 4.68 -24.40 -11.05
N THR A 130 5.26 -23.25 -11.38
CA THR A 130 6.36 -23.17 -12.36
C THR A 130 7.61 -23.90 -11.88
N VAL A 131 7.94 -23.80 -10.60
CA VAL A 131 9.07 -24.53 -10.01
C VAL A 131 8.78 -26.03 -10.01
N SER A 132 7.56 -26.45 -9.70
CA SER A 132 7.14 -27.85 -9.78
C SER A 132 7.20 -28.40 -11.20
N ALA A 133 6.83 -27.61 -12.21
CA ALA A 133 7.01 -27.95 -13.61
C ALA A 133 8.49 -28.10 -13.96
N ALA A 134 9.32 -27.13 -13.61
CA ALA A 134 10.75 -27.16 -13.84
C ALA A 134 11.45 -28.36 -13.19
N LYS A 135 11.01 -28.82 -12.01
CA LYS A 135 11.52 -30.03 -11.35
C LYS A 135 11.33 -31.31 -12.15
N ARG A 136 10.29 -31.37 -13.00
CA ARG A 136 10.01 -32.53 -13.84
C ARG A 136 10.95 -32.60 -15.06
N GLU A 137 11.45 -31.45 -15.51
CA GLU A 137 12.23 -31.32 -16.75
C GLU A 137 13.73 -31.12 -16.50
N LEU A 138 14.08 -30.38 -15.45
CA LEU A 138 15.44 -29.96 -15.12
C LEU A 138 16.00 -30.73 -13.93
N LYS A 139 17.31 -30.99 -13.95
CA LYS A 139 18.02 -31.60 -12.81
C LYS A 139 18.34 -30.52 -11.77
N ASN A 140 18.32 -30.90 -10.48
CA ASN A 140 18.74 -30.07 -9.34
C ASN A 140 17.91 -28.78 -9.10
N VAL A 141 16.61 -28.81 -9.38
CA VAL A 141 15.70 -27.71 -9.01
C VAL A 141 15.23 -27.90 -7.57
N ALA A 142 15.59 -26.95 -6.69
CA ALA A 142 15.10 -26.91 -5.31
C ALA A 142 13.69 -26.28 -5.24
N ASP A 143 12.91 -26.65 -4.23
CA ASP A 143 11.62 -26.01 -3.95
C ASP A 143 11.78 -24.53 -3.59
N VAL A 144 10.69 -23.77 -3.64
CA VAL A 144 10.68 -22.42 -3.09
C VAL A 144 10.45 -22.53 -1.59
N GLY A 145 11.36 -21.93 -0.81
CA GLY A 145 11.20 -21.80 0.63
C GLY A 145 10.61 -20.44 0.96
N TRP A 146 9.31 -20.37 1.19
CA TRP A 146 8.66 -19.17 1.70
C TRP A 146 8.95 -19.00 3.19
N SER A 147 9.33 -17.80 3.61
CA SER A 147 9.52 -17.47 5.03
C SER A 147 8.24 -17.65 5.84
N ARG A 148 7.09 -17.54 5.16
CA ARG A 148 5.77 -17.76 5.71
C ARG A 148 4.84 -18.34 4.66
N ASP A 149 4.10 -19.37 5.06
CA ASP A 149 3.04 -19.96 4.26
C ASP A 149 1.73 -19.16 4.44
N PHE A 150 1.05 -18.92 3.33
CA PHE A 150 -0.22 -18.20 3.25
C PHE A 150 -1.35 -19.02 2.61
N ALA A 151 -1.08 -20.27 2.18
CA ALA A 151 -2.03 -21.06 1.38
C ALA A 151 -3.37 -21.33 2.10
N ALA A 152 -3.36 -21.37 3.43
CA ALA A 152 -4.56 -21.59 4.25
C ALA A 152 -5.26 -20.30 4.70
N GLU A 153 -4.66 -19.13 4.47
CA GLU A 153 -5.13 -17.88 5.05
C GLU A 153 -6.30 -17.30 4.23
N ARG A 154 -7.44 -17.11 4.89
CA ARG A 154 -8.62 -16.46 4.30
C ARG A 154 -8.89 -15.15 5.04
N LEU A 155 -8.38 -14.05 4.48
CA LEU A 155 -8.58 -12.73 5.06
C LEU A 155 -9.87 -12.13 4.53
N ILE A 156 -10.72 -11.67 5.43
CA ILE A 156 -12.02 -11.06 5.10
C ILE A 156 -11.94 -9.54 5.34
N SER A 157 -11.11 -9.12 6.29
CA SER A 157 -11.02 -7.74 6.76
C SER A 157 -9.58 -7.25 6.89
N PHE A 158 -9.41 -5.93 6.92
CA PHE A 158 -8.13 -5.31 7.21
C PHE A 158 -7.57 -5.73 8.58
N ASP A 159 -8.42 -5.99 9.57
CA ASP A 159 -8.00 -6.46 10.90
C ASP A 159 -7.44 -7.89 10.86
N ASP A 160 -7.95 -8.76 9.98
CA ASP A 160 -7.36 -10.08 9.74
C ASP A 160 -5.95 -9.92 9.17
N LEU A 161 -5.78 -9.03 8.19
CA LEU A 161 -4.48 -8.73 7.58
C LEU A 161 -3.49 -8.10 8.59
N ARG A 162 -3.95 -7.20 9.45
CA ARG A 162 -3.15 -6.63 10.54
C ARG A 162 -2.72 -7.72 11.54
N SER A 163 -3.64 -8.61 11.90
CA SER A 163 -3.36 -9.72 12.82
C SER A 163 -2.38 -10.71 12.19
N LEU A 164 -2.58 -11.04 10.91
CA LEU A 164 -1.67 -11.88 10.13
C LEU A 164 -0.27 -11.25 10.11
N SER A 165 -0.15 -9.98 9.75
CA SER A 165 1.14 -9.27 9.67
C SER A 165 1.82 -9.03 11.03
N ARG A 166 1.13 -9.33 12.15
CA ARG A 166 1.59 -9.08 13.53
C ARG A 166 1.95 -7.61 13.78
N VAL A 167 1.37 -6.70 13.00
CA VAL A 167 1.52 -5.26 13.21
C VAL A 167 0.72 -4.88 14.45
N ARG A 168 1.44 -4.45 15.49
CA ARG A 168 0.81 -3.93 16.70
C ARG A 168 0.16 -2.58 16.39
N PRO A 169 -1.03 -2.29 16.93
CA PRO A 169 -1.59 -0.95 16.88
C PRO A 169 -0.56 0.06 17.41
N VAL A 170 -0.29 1.10 16.64
CA VAL A 170 0.63 2.17 17.05
C VAL A 170 -0.15 3.15 17.91
N VAL A 171 0.37 3.49 19.09
CA VAL A 171 -0.26 4.51 19.95
C VAL A 171 0.36 5.87 19.60
N GLY A 172 -0.40 6.67 18.85
CA GLY A 172 -0.08 8.06 18.52
C GLY A 172 -0.78 9.06 19.44
N SER A 173 -0.61 10.35 19.16
CA SER A 173 -1.27 11.44 19.89
C SER A 173 -2.78 11.51 19.67
N THR A 174 -3.28 10.93 18.58
CA THR A 174 -4.71 10.83 18.24
C THR A 174 -5.05 9.42 17.76
N ALA A 175 -6.31 9.02 17.89
CA ALA A 175 -6.78 7.72 17.41
C ALA A 175 -6.70 7.63 15.87
N VAL A 176 -7.09 8.69 15.17
CA VAL A 176 -6.98 8.76 13.70
C VAL A 176 -5.53 8.64 13.20
N GLY A 177 -4.57 9.28 13.88
CA GLY A 177 -3.14 9.16 13.56
C GLY A 177 -2.58 7.78 13.87
N SER A 178 -3.03 7.18 14.98
CA SER A 178 -2.73 5.79 15.36
C SER A 178 -3.20 4.79 14.28
N GLY A 179 -4.41 5.00 13.76
CA GLY A 179 -4.96 4.24 12.65
C GLY A 179 -4.12 4.36 11.39
N ALA A 180 -3.76 5.58 10.98
CA ALA A 180 -2.91 5.82 9.81
C ALA A 180 -1.56 5.11 9.93
N LEU A 181 -0.87 5.23 11.07
CA LEU A 181 0.41 4.55 11.30
C LEU A 181 0.28 3.03 11.30
N THR A 182 -0.84 2.48 11.77
CA THR A 182 -1.11 1.05 11.71
C THR A 182 -1.26 0.58 10.26
N VAL A 183 -1.98 1.33 9.41
CA VAL A 183 -2.06 1.06 7.96
C VAL A 183 -0.68 1.12 7.31
N VAL A 184 0.13 2.14 7.61
CA VAL A 184 1.51 2.23 7.11
C VAL A 184 2.32 0.99 7.48
N GLY A 185 2.20 0.50 8.71
CA GLY A 185 2.86 -0.73 9.16
C GLY A 185 2.47 -1.96 8.35
N VAL A 186 1.18 -2.10 8.02
CA VAL A 186 0.66 -3.19 7.17
C VAL A 186 1.17 -3.06 5.74
N LEU A 187 1.15 -1.86 5.14
CA LEU A 187 1.70 -1.63 3.80
C LEU A 187 3.19 -1.98 3.72
N ARG A 188 3.98 -1.58 4.72
CA ARG A 188 5.40 -1.95 4.80
C ARG A 188 5.60 -3.45 4.92
N TRP A 189 4.72 -4.16 5.62
CA TRP A 189 4.74 -5.62 5.65
C TRP A 189 4.43 -6.21 4.27
N LEU A 190 3.41 -5.72 3.57
CA LEU A 190 3.06 -6.16 2.21
C LEU A 190 4.22 -5.95 1.22
N VAL A 191 4.90 -4.80 1.25
CA VAL A 191 6.09 -4.55 0.41
C VAL A 191 7.17 -5.60 0.66
N ARG A 192 7.44 -5.95 1.93
CA ARG A 192 8.43 -6.99 2.25
C ARG A 192 8.02 -8.36 1.73
N GLN A 193 6.74 -8.72 1.85
CA GLN A 193 6.25 -9.99 1.31
C GLN A 193 6.32 -10.03 -0.21
N TRP A 194 6.06 -8.90 -0.88
CA TRP A 194 6.18 -8.78 -2.32
C TRP A 194 7.63 -8.89 -2.80
N VAL A 195 8.57 -8.20 -2.15
CA VAL A 195 10.01 -8.29 -2.47
C VAL A 195 10.52 -9.72 -2.32
N GLU A 196 10.09 -10.43 -1.27
CA GLU A 196 10.38 -11.85 -1.10
C GLU A 196 9.82 -12.69 -2.26
N THR A 197 8.56 -12.46 -2.63
CA THR A 197 7.88 -13.16 -3.74
C THR A 197 8.63 -12.95 -5.06
N GLU A 198 8.84 -11.70 -5.47
CA GLU A 198 9.51 -11.37 -6.73
C GLU A 198 11.00 -11.76 -6.72
N GLY A 199 11.62 -11.90 -5.55
CA GLY A 199 12.97 -12.44 -5.39
C GLY A 199 13.17 -13.84 -6.00
N VAL A 200 12.09 -14.62 -6.19
CA VAL A 200 12.15 -15.92 -6.88
C VAL A 200 12.53 -15.78 -8.36
N LYS A 201 12.26 -14.65 -9.00
CA LYS A 201 12.67 -14.36 -10.39
C LYS A 201 14.20 -14.27 -10.58
N ARG A 202 15.01 -14.36 -9.52
CA ARG A 202 16.45 -14.66 -9.64
C ARG A 202 16.72 -16.00 -10.34
N ARG A 203 15.74 -16.91 -10.32
CA ARG A 203 15.77 -18.18 -11.06
C ARG A 203 15.38 -17.92 -12.51
N ARG A 204 16.30 -18.22 -13.44
CA ARG A 204 16.15 -17.90 -14.87
C ARG A 204 14.83 -18.36 -15.48
N TYR A 205 14.41 -19.61 -15.23
CA TYR A 205 13.19 -20.17 -15.80
C TYR A 205 11.90 -19.53 -15.25
N VAL A 206 11.92 -18.99 -14.03
CA VAL A 206 10.80 -18.21 -13.48
C VAL A 206 10.74 -16.85 -14.16
N ARG A 207 11.89 -16.17 -14.31
CA ARG A 207 11.96 -14.89 -15.03
C ARG A 207 11.58 -15.02 -16.50
N GLU A 208 11.98 -16.09 -17.18
CA GLU A 208 11.58 -16.34 -18.57
C GLU A 208 10.06 -16.53 -18.71
N ALA A 209 9.39 -17.10 -17.70
CA ALA A 209 7.94 -17.29 -17.69
C ALA A 209 7.16 -16.03 -17.31
N TYR A 210 7.67 -15.21 -16.37
CA TYR A 210 6.92 -14.10 -15.75
C TYR A 210 7.54 -12.71 -15.94
N GLY A 211 8.59 -12.60 -16.75
CA GLY A 211 9.32 -11.36 -16.96
C GLY A 211 10.16 -10.92 -15.76
N ASP A 212 10.62 -9.66 -15.81
CA ASP A 212 11.44 -9.06 -14.75
C ASP A 212 10.66 -8.82 -13.47
N ALA A 213 11.39 -8.65 -12.35
CA ALA A 213 10.79 -8.40 -11.04
C ALA A 213 10.02 -7.08 -11.04
N GLU A 214 8.77 -7.15 -10.60
CA GLU A 214 7.91 -5.97 -10.46
C GLU A 214 8.13 -5.34 -9.07
N PRO A 215 8.09 -4.00 -8.96
CA PRO A 215 8.46 -3.34 -7.71
C PRO A 215 7.34 -3.31 -6.65
N LEU A 216 6.08 -3.53 -7.03
CA LEU A 216 4.91 -3.53 -6.15
C LEU A 216 3.90 -4.59 -6.62
N PRO A 217 2.99 -5.05 -5.73
CA PRO A 217 1.86 -5.88 -6.13
C PRO A 217 1.04 -5.22 -7.26
N PRO A 218 0.56 -5.98 -8.26
CA PRO A 218 -0.15 -5.45 -9.43
C PRO A 218 -1.28 -4.46 -9.13
N SER A 219 -2.14 -4.74 -8.15
CA SER A 219 -3.24 -3.83 -7.78
C SER A 219 -2.74 -2.49 -7.23
N TRP A 220 -1.67 -2.51 -6.43
CA TRP A 220 -1.04 -1.30 -5.93
C TRP A 220 -0.30 -0.56 -7.06
N LEU A 221 0.46 -1.28 -7.89
CA LEU A 221 1.21 -0.68 -9.00
C LEU A 221 0.28 0.03 -9.99
N ALA A 222 -0.85 -0.58 -10.36
CA ALA A 222 -1.85 0.03 -11.23
C ALA A 222 -2.41 1.33 -10.63
N SER A 223 -2.67 1.33 -9.32
CA SER A 223 -3.14 2.51 -8.60
C SER A 223 -2.06 3.62 -8.51
N VAL A 224 -0.78 3.28 -8.35
CA VAL A 224 0.33 4.25 -8.41
C VAL A 224 0.44 4.86 -9.81
N GLN A 225 0.36 4.04 -10.86
CA GLN A 225 0.41 4.51 -12.25
C GLN A 225 -0.76 5.45 -12.57
N ALA A 226 -1.97 5.09 -12.15
CA ALA A 226 -3.14 5.96 -12.24
C ALA A 226 -2.87 7.28 -11.50
N GLY A 227 -2.48 7.19 -10.23
CA GLY A 227 -2.09 8.31 -9.37
C GLY A 227 -1.18 9.29 -10.07
N MET A 228 -0.02 8.85 -10.57
CA MET A 228 0.98 9.73 -11.19
C MET A 228 0.44 10.65 -12.29
N THR A 229 -0.59 10.17 -13.02
CA THR A 229 -1.23 10.89 -14.12
C THR A 229 -2.46 11.70 -13.69
N THR A 230 -3.12 11.32 -12.60
CA THR A 230 -4.27 12.05 -12.07
C THR A 230 -3.86 13.44 -11.59
N ARG A 231 -4.58 14.45 -12.05
CA ARG A 231 -4.48 15.83 -11.57
C ARG A 231 -5.80 16.25 -11.00
N LEU A 232 -5.75 17.15 -10.03
CA LEU A 232 -6.95 17.80 -9.58
C LEU A 232 -7.53 18.64 -10.72
N PRO A 233 -8.82 18.50 -11.03
CA PRO A 233 -9.51 19.40 -11.94
C PRO A 233 -9.85 20.69 -11.18
N LEU A 234 -8.85 21.55 -10.98
CA LEU A 234 -8.99 22.86 -10.34
C LEU A 234 -9.34 23.96 -11.34
#